data_AF-A0A9D5KM67-F1
#
_entry.id   AF-A0A9D5KM67-F1
#
_cell.length_a   1.000
_cell.length_b   1.000
_cell.length_c   1.000
_cell.angle_alpha   90.00
_cell.angle_beta   90.00
_cell.angle_gamma   90.00
#
_symmetry.space_group_name_H-M   'P 1'
#
loop_
_entity.id
_entity.type
_entity.pdbx_description
1 polymer ?
#
loop_
_entity_poly.entity_id
_entity_poly.type
_entity_poly.pdbx_seq_one_letter_code
_entity_poly.pdbx_strand_id
1 'polypeptide(L)'
;MRDTKTRHRIRKLKTRKKIFGTAERPRLTVFRSLKHIYAQVIDDHAGRVIVADSTVHKDSAERNNGGTVAAADKVGQRIAQKAIAQGVK
;
A
#
# COMPACT_ATOMS: atom_id res chain seq x y z
N MET A 1 17.34 10.91 20.62
CA MET A 1 16.14 11.04 19.75
C MET A 1 16.04 9.79 18.88
N ARG A 2 14.87 9.11 18.81
CA ARG A 2 14.72 7.90 17.96
C ARG A 2 14.82 8.27 16.48
N ASP A 3 15.46 7.44 15.66
CA ASP A 3 15.63 7.67 14.23
C ASP A 3 14.29 7.55 13.46
N THR A 4 14.26 8.09 12.25
CA THR A 4 13.04 8.17 11.42
C THR A 4 12.45 6.79 11.10
N LYS A 5 13.29 5.76 10.87
CA LYS A 5 12.79 4.40 10.55
C LYS A 5 12.11 3.78 11.77
N THR A 6 12.72 3.91 12.95
CA THR A 6 12.11 3.42 14.20
C THR A 6 10.80 4.13 14.51
N ARG A 7 10.72 5.45 14.33
CA ARG A 7 9.45 6.19 14.51
C ARG A 7 8.35 5.70 13.57
N HIS A 8 8.68 5.48 12.30
CA HIS A 8 7.71 4.96 11.32
C HIS A 8 7.23 3.55 11.69
N ARG A 9 8.15 2.65 12.08
CA ARG A 9 7.81 1.29 12.53
C ARG A 9 6.88 1.30 13.75
N ILE A 10 7.19 2.12 14.76
CA ILE A 10 6.35 2.23 15.97
C ILE A 10 4.96 2.74 15.61
N ARG A 11 4.85 3.77 14.76
CA ARG A 11 3.55 4.27 14.30
C ARG A 11 2.76 3.17 13.58
N LYS A 12 3.40 2.43 12.66
CA LYS A 12 2.76 1.33 11.93
C LYS A 12 2.22 0.25 12.86
N LEU A 13 2.99 -0.13 13.88
CA LEU A 13 2.56 -1.10 14.90
C LEU A 13 1.35 -0.59 15.69
N LYS A 14 1.35 0.68 16.12
CA LYS A 14 0.20 1.28 16.82
C LYS A 14 -1.06 1.32 15.95
N THR A 15 -0.93 1.67 14.67
CA THR A 15 -2.07 1.66 13.74
C THR A 15 -2.61 0.24 13.53
N ARG A 16 -1.74 -0.76 13.39
CA ARG A 16 -2.12 -2.17 13.23
C ARG A 16 -2.80 -2.78 14.46
N LYS A 17 -2.65 -2.20 15.66
CA LYS A 17 -3.43 -2.60 16.83
C LYS A 17 -4.92 -2.26 16.72
N LYS A 18 -5.26 -1.24 15.92
CA LYS A 18 -6.65 -0.77 15.75
C LYS A 18 -7.24 -1.19 14.41
N ILE A 19 -6.42 -1.25 13.37
CA ILE A 19 -6.84 -1.59 12.01
C ILE A 19 -6.37 -3.01 11.72
N PHE A 20 -7.33 -3.92 11.64
CA PHE A 20 -7.14 -5.32 11.26
C PHE A 20 -7.94 -5.59 9.98
N GLY A 21 -7.33 -6.21 8.98
CA GLY A 21 -7.98 -6.55 7.71
C GLY A 21 -8.53 -7.97 7.71
N THR A 22 -9.77 -8.14 7.31
CA THR A 22 -10.41 -9.45 7.10
C THR A 22 -10.65 -9.68 5.60
N ALA A 23 -11.12 -10.88 5.22
CA ALA A 23 -11.48 -11.18 3.83
C ALA A 23 -12.55 -10.21 3.27
N GLU A 24 -13.54 -9.85 4.09
CA GLU A 24 -14.60 -8.90 3.70
C GLU A 24 -14.09 -7.46 3.64
N ARG A 25 -13.22 -7.07 4.57
CA ARG A 25 -12.66 -5.72 4.65
C ARG A 25 -11.15 -5.78 4.83
N PRO A 26 -10.39 -5.99 3.75
CA PRO A 26 -8.95 -6.12 3.83
C PRO A 26 -8.28 -4.78 4.14
N ARG A 27 -7.10 -4.84 4.75
CA ARG A 27 -6.36 -3.66 5.17
C ARG A 27 -5.48 -3.15 4.04
N LEU A 28 -5.69 -1.90 3.64
CA LEU A 28 -4.78 -1.20 2.73
C LEU A 28 -3.55 -0.69 3.51
N THR A 29 -2.35 -0.97 3.01
CA THR A 29 -1.08 -0.44 3.51
C THR A 29 -0.35 0.32 2.41
N VAL A 30 0.01 1.56 2.70
CA VAL A 30 0.81 2.42 1.81
C VAL A 30 2.18 2.65 2.42
N PHE A 31 3.23 2.53 1.61
CA PHE A 31 4.58 2.91 1.95
C PHE A 31 5.12 3.90 0.92
N ARG A 32 5.59 5.04 1.40
CA ARG A 32 6.19 6.10 0.57
C ARG A 32 7.66 6.26 0.92
N SER A 33 8.50 6.09 -0.09
CA SER A 33 9.92 6.44 -0.06
C SER A 33 10.14 7.82 -0.69
N LEU A 34 11.39 8.26 -0.83
CA LEU A 34 11.70 9.52 -1.51
C LEU A 34 11.31 9.52 -2.99
N LYS A 35 11.40 8.36 -3.66
CA LYS A 35 11.23 8.26 -5.11
C LYS A 35 10.03 7.41 -5.55
N HIS A 36 9.51 6.56 -4.67
CA HIS A 36 8.54 5.54 -5.03
C HIS A 36 7.44 5.37 -3.98
N ILE A 37 6.27 5.02 -4.48
CA ILE A 37 5.09 4.65 -3.68
C ILE A 37 4.76 3.18 -3.92
N TYR A 38 4.40 2.50 -2.84
CA TYR A 38 4.00 1.10 -2.81
C TYR A 38 2.67 0.99 -2.04
N ALA A 39 1.72 0.25 -2.58
CA ALA A 39 0.43 0.01 -1.97
C ALA A 39 0.11 -1.50 -2.00
N GLN A 40 -0.48 -2.02 -0.92
CA GLN A 40 -0.89 -3.42 -0.83
C GLN A 40 -2.22 -3.54 -0.09
N VAL A 41 -3.08 -4.41 -0.57
CA VAL A 41 -4.33 -4.84 0.06
C VAL A 41 -4.08 -6.21 0.68
N ILE A 42 -4.25 -6.33 1.99
CA ILE A 42 -3.85 -7.50 2.78
C ILE A 42 -5.04 -8.02 3.59
N ASP A 43 -5.24 -9.34 3.56
CA ASP A 43 -6.04 -10.05 4.53
C ASP A 43 -5.13 -10.52 5.68
N ASP A 44 -5.35 -9.96 6.88
CA ASP A 44 -4.54 -10.27 8.05
C ASP A 44 -4.95 -11.61 8.69
N HIS A 45 -6.16 -12.14 8.42
CA HIS A 45 -6.60 -13.45 8.91
C HIS A 45 -5.90 -14.59 8.17
N ALA A 46 -5.87 -14.51 6.84
CA ALA A 46 -5.15 -15.46 5.99
C ALA A 46 -3.64 -15.18 5.91
N GLY A 47 -3.18 -14.01 6.39
CA GLY A 47 -1.78 -13.58 6.28
C GLY A 47 -1.32 -13.36 4.83
N ARG A 48 -2.26 -13.12 3.90
CA ARG A 48 -2.00 -13.08 2.45
C ARG A 48 -2.22 -11.67 1.89
N VAL A 49 -1.35 -11.28 0.96
CA VAL A 49 -1.54 -10.10 0.12
C VAL A 49 -2.48 -10.47 -1.04
N ILE A 50 -3.62 -9.78 -1.13
CA ILE A 50 -4.62 -9.99 -2.19
C ILE A 50 -4.15 -9.28 -3.46
N VAL A 51 -3.79 -7.99 -3.32
CA VAL A 51 -3.34 -7.14 -4.42
C VAL A 51 -2.17 -6.29 -3.97
N ALA A 52 -1.18 -6.09 -4.84
CA ALA A 52 -0.11 -5.12 -4.67
C ALA A 52 0.10 -4.31 -5.94
N ASP A 53 0.41 -3.02 -5.78
CA ASP A 53 0.88 -2.18 -6.87
C ASP A 53 1.94 -1.19 -6.37
N SER A 54 2.77 -0.71 -7.29
CA SER A 54 3.79 0.29 -7.00
C SER A 54 4.18 1.07 -8.24
N THR A 55 4.82 2.21 -8.01
CA THR A 55 5.47 3.01 -9.06
C THR A 55 6.65 2.30 -9.74
N VAL A 56 7.14 1.19 -9.18
CA VAL A 56 8.24 0.39 -9.75
C VAL A 56 7.71 -0.79 -10.58
N HIS A 57 6.40 -1.05 -10.54
CA HIS A 57 5.79 -2.12 -11.33
C HIS A 57 6.11 -1.95 -12.82
N LYS A 58 6.26 -3.06 -13.55
CA LYS A 58 6.69 -3.05 -14.96
C LYS A 58 5.79 -2.18 -15.84
N ASP A 59 4.50 -2.17 -15.54
CA ASP A 59 3.48 -1.40 -16.27
C ASP A 59 3.34 0.06 -15.77
N SER A 60 4.21 0.52 -14.87
CA SER A 60 4.16 1.89 -14.35
C SER A 60 5.02 2.82 -15.20
N ALA A 61 4.38 3.81 -15.83
CA ALA A 61 5.08 4.89 -16.55
C ALA A 61 5.83 5.84 -15.60
N GLU A 62 5.53 5.80 -14.30
CA GLU A 62 6.02 6.73 -13.27
C GLU A 62 7.31 6.26 -12.60
N ARG A 63 7.99 5.26 -13.16
CA ARG A 63 9.16 4.63 -12.54
C ARG A 63 10.29 5.61 -12.21
N ASN A 64 10.42 6.70 -12.98
CA ASN A 64 11.44 7.73 -12.74
C ASN A 64 10.99 8.83 -11.76
N ASN A 65 9.68 9.12 -11.66
CA ASN A 65 9.11 10.23 -10.87
C ASN A 65 7.95 9.77 -9.97
N GLY A 66 8.14 8.65 -9.27
CA GLY A 66 7.12 7.98 -8.47
C GLY A 66 6.78 8.62 -7.12
N GLY A 67 7.46 9.70 -6.74
CA GLY A 67 7.25 10.41 -5.47
C GLY A 67 6.20 11.54 -5.54
N THR A 68 5.56 11.73 -6.69
CA THR A 68 4.63 12.84 -6.97
C THR A 68 3.18 12.48 -6.66
N VAL A 69 2.32 13.49 -6.50
CA VAL A 69 0.88 13.29 -6.28
C VAL A 69 0.24 12.55 -7.46
N ALA A 70 0.58 12.94 -8.70
CA ALA A 70 0.09 12.27 -9.90
C ALA A 70 0.47 10.77 -9.96
N ALA A 71 1.67 10.41 -9.46
CA ALA A 71 2.05 8.99 -9.36
C ALA A 71 1.24 8.25 -8.30
N ALA A 72 0.91 8.90 -7.18
CA ALA A 72 0.04 8.33 -6.15
C ALA A 72 -1.37 8.04 -6.69
N ASP A 73 -1.94 8.99 -7.44
CA ASP A 73 -3.28 8.86 -8.02
C ASP A 73 -3.36 7.66 -8.97
N LYS A 74 -2.36 7.51 -9.84
CA LYS A 74 -2.28 6.37 -10.77
C LYS A 74 -2.06 5.03 -10.08
N VAL A 75 -1.27 4.98 -9.01
CA VAL A 75 -1.12 3.76 -8.20
C VAL A 75 -2.44 3.42 -7.50
N GLY A 76 -3.15 4.42 -7.00
CA GLY A 76 -4.47 4.28 -6.38
C GLY A 76 -5.52 3.74 -7.36
N GLN A 77 -5.58 4.29 -8.57
CA GLN A 77 -6.50 3.82 -9.61
C GLN A 77 -6.24 2.36 -9.99
N ARG A 78 -4.97 1.99 -10.23
CA ARG A 78 -4.61 0.62 -10.59
C ARG A 78 -4.89 -0.38 -9.48
N ILE A 79 -4.58 -0.04 -8.22
CA ILE A 79 -4.84 -0.96 -7.12
C ILE A 79 -6.33 -1.15 -6.87
N ALA A 80 -7.15 -0.10 -7.04
CA ALA A 80 -8.59 -0.19 -6.91
C ALA A 80 -9.19 -1.10 -8.00
N GLN A 81 -8.79 -0.92 -9.26
CA GLN A 81 -9.24 -1.79 -10.37
C GLN A 81 -8.89 -3.26 -10.12
N LYS A 82 -7.65 -3.54 -9.68
CA LYS A 82 -7.20 -4.89 -9.34
C LYS A 82 -7.93 -5.47 -8.13
N ALA A 83 -8.23 -4.66 -7.12
CA ALA A 83 -8.95 -5.09 -5.93
C ALA A 83 -10.40 -5.48 -6.25
N ILE A 84 -11.09 -4.67 -7.06
CA ILE A 84 -12.45 -4.95 -7.53
C ILE A 84 -12.48 -6.26 -8.34
N ALA A 85 -11.48 -6.49 -9.20
CA ALA A 85 -11.37 -7.75 -9.95
C ALA A 85 -11.17 -8.99 -9.05
N GLN A 86 -10.61 -8.81 -7.86
CA GLN A 86 -10.44 -9.85 -6.84
C GLN A 86 -11.63 -9.95 -5.88
N GLY A 87 -12.73 -9.23 -6.14
CA GLY A 87 -13.94 -9.27 -5.31
C GLY A 87 -13.90 -8.37 -4.08
N VAL A 88 -12.90 -7.49 -3.95
CA VAL A 88 -12.80 -6.52 -2.84
C VAL A 88 -13.48 -5.21 -3.27
N LYS A 89 -14.56 -4.83 -2.57
CA LYS A 89 -15.30 -3.57 -2.80
C LYS A 89 -15.08 -2.56 -1.66
#